data_AF-A0A6N6KIV8-F1
#
_entry.id   AF-A0A6N6KIV8-F1
#
_cell.length_a   1.000
_cell.length_b   1.000
_cell.length_c   1.000
_cell.angle_alpha   90.00
_cell.angle_beta   90.00
_cell.angle_gamma   90.00
#
_symmetry.space_group_name_H-M   'P 1'
#
loop_
_entity.id
_entity.type
_entity.pdbx_description
1 polymer ?
#
loop_
_entity_poly.entity_id
_entity_poly.type
_entity_poly.pdbx_seq_one_letter_code
_entity_poly.pdbx_strand_id
1 'polypeptide(L)'
;YLEPSLTLRDLAEMMELPPNHMSQLLNEGFDKNFAEFVNTYRLETFKTKVADPGLRHLTILALAYESGFNSKTVFNTFFKKMTGKTPKAYWKEVVDG
;
A
#
# COMPACT_ATOMS: atom_id res chain seq x y z
N TYR A 1 8.03 -0.16 4.77
CA TYR A 1 6.86 -0.53 3.93
C TYR A 1 7.01 -0.12 2.46
N LEU A 2 7.79 0.93 2.13
CA LEU A 2 8.04 1.31 0.73
C LEU A 2 8.93 0.33 -0.04
N GLU A 3 9.75 -0.45 0.66
CA GLU A 3 10.53 -1.52 0.06
C GLU A 3 9.60 -2.60 -0.53
N PRO A 4 9.58 -2.82 -1.86
CA PRO A 4 8.68 -3.79 -2.50
C PRO A 4 8.97 -5.23 -2.07
N SER A 5 10.23 -5.52 -1.74
CA SER A 5 10.68 -6.86 -1.30
C SER A 5 10.39 -7.17 0.18
N LEU A 6 9.84 -6.21 0.95
CA LEU A 6 9.55 -6.39 2.37
C LEU A 6 8.64 -7.61 2.62
N THR A 7 9.11 -8.50 3.48
CA THR A 7 8.40 -9.72 3.89
C THR A 7 7.98 -9.67 5.36
N LEU A 8 7.10 -10.61 5.77
CA LEU A 8 6.74 -10.79 7.17
C LEU A 8 7.98 -11.09 8.03
N ARG A 9 8.94 -11.84 7.48
CA ARG A 9 10.17 -12.19 8.20
C ARG A 9 11.00 -10.94 8.48
N ASP A 10 11.18 -10.08 7.49
CA ASP A 10 11.92 -8.82 7.66
C ASP A 10 11.24 -7.92 8.71
N LEU A 11 9.90 -7.86 8.70
CA LEU A 11 9.14 -7.12 9.70
C LEU A 11 9.31 -7.71 11.11
N ALA A 12 9.28 -9.03 11.24
CA ALA A 12 9.47 -9.72 12.50
C ALA A 12 10.90 -9.49 13.05
N GLU A 13 11.91 -9.57 12.18
CA GLU A 13 13.31 -9.28 12.51
C GLU A 13 13.48 -7.83 13.01
N MET A 14 12.89 -6.84 12.31
CA MET A 14 12.91 -5.43 12.74
C MET A 14 12.26 -5.19 14.10
N MET A 15 11.31 -6.04 14.48
CA MET A 15 10.57 -5.94 15.74
C MET A 15 11.10 -6.88 16.83
N GLU A 16 12.19 -7.61 16.56
CA GLU A 16 12.77 -8.60 17.46
C GLU A 16 11.76 -9.67 17.90
N LEU A 17 10.85 -10.05 17.00
CA LEU A 17 9.80 -11.04 17.22
C LEU A 17 9.99 -12.28 16.34
N PRO A 18 9.60 -13.48 16.81
CA PRO A 18 9.42 -14.63 15.93
C PRO A 18 8.36 -14.33 14.84
N PRO A 19 8.55 -14.76 13.58
CA PRO A 19 7.59 -14.49 12.48
C PRO A 19 6.15 -14.93 12.76
N ASN A 20 6.00 -16.03 13.49
CA ASN A 20 4.73 -16.57 13.97
C ASN A 20 4.06 -15.63 15.00
N HIS A 21 4.80 -15.05 15.93
CA HIS A 21 4.27 -14.04 16.85
C HIS A 21 3.92 -12.75 16.12
N MET A 22 4.74 -12.34 15.15
CA MET A 22 4.43 -11.18 14.31
C MET A 22 3.13 -11.40 13.51
N SER A 23 2.95 -12.59 12.92
CA SER A 23 1.71 -12.95 12.24
C SER A 23 0.52 -12.92 13.19
N GLN A 24 0.66 -13.49 14.39
CA GLN A 24 -0.39 -13.49 15.39
C GLN A 24 -0.77 -12.06 15.79
N LEU A 25 0.21 -11.21 16.08
CA LEU A 25 0.00 -9.81 16.42
C LEU A 25 -0.76 -9.05 15.33
N LEU A 26 -0.43 -9.28 14.06
CA LEU A 26 -1.12 -8.64 12.94
C LEU A 26 -2.58 -9.10 12.83
N ASN A 27 -2.82 -10.40 12.94
CA ASN A 27 -4.18 -10.93 12.83
C ASN A 27 -5.04 -10.57 14.05
N GLU A 28 -4.53 -10.73 15.27
CA GLU A 28 -5.31 -10.50 16.49
C GLU A 28 -5.35 -9.02 16.91
N GLY A 29 -4.27 -8.29 16.68
CA GLY A 29 -4.16 -6.88 17.07
C GLY A 29 -4.66 -5.89 16.02
N PHE A 30 -4.57 -6.23 14.73
CA PHE A 30 -4.94 -5.33 13.64
C PHE A 30 -6.02 -5.88 12.71
N ASP A 31 -6.50 -7.11 12.93
CA ASP A 31 -7.45 -7.82 12.06
C ASP A 31 -6.98 -7.84 10.59
N LYS A 32 -5.68 -8.05 10.38
CA LYS A 32 -5.03 -7.99 9.07
C LYS A 32 -3.96 -9.05 8.93
N ASN A 33 -3.85 -9.63 7.73
CA ASN A 33 -2.62 -10.32 7.38
C ASN A 33 -1.49 -9.33 7.03
N PHE A 34 -0.26 -9.83 6.91
CA PHE A 34 0.91 -9.02 6.56
C PHE A 34 0.74 -8.17 5.30
N ALA A 35 0.21 -8.77 4.22
CA ALA A 35 0.05 -8.06 2.96
C ALA A 35 -0.95 -6.91 3.09
N GLU A 36 -2.06 -7.13 3.80
CA GLU A 36 -3.06 -6.09 4.07
C GLU A 36 -2.53 -4.98 4.96
N PHE A 37 -1.76 -5.33 5.99
CA PHE A 37 -1.11 -4.38 6.86
C PHE A 37 -0.18 -3.46 6.05
N VAL A 38 0.78 -4.04 5.32
CA VAL A 38 1.75 -3.26 4.52
C VAL A 38 1.06 -2.48 3.41
N ASN A 39 0.15 -3.09 2.66
CA ASN A 39 -0.51 -2.42 1.55
C ASN A 39 -1.44 -1.29 2.01
N THR A 40 -1.92 -1.30 3.26
CA THR A 40 -2.64 -0.14 3.84
C THR A 40 -1.74 1.09 3.82
N TYR A 41 -0.51 1.00 4.34
CA TYR A 41 0.43 2.13 4.36
C TYR A 41 0.88 2.56 2.95
N ARG A 42 1.08 1.59 2.05
CA ARG A 42 1.40 1.87 0.64
C ARG A 42 0.25 2.62 -0.05
N LEU A 43 -0.99 2.24 0.23
CA LEU A 43 -2.18 2.91 -0.30
C LEU A 43 -2.28 4.36 0.20
N GLU A 44 -2.07 4.61 1.50
CA GLU A 44 -2.10 5.98 2.03
C GLU A 44 -0.96 6.84 1.47
N THR A 45 0.21 6.26 1.24
CA THR A 45 1.31 6.96 0.54
C THR A 45 0.92 7.31 -0.90
N PHE A 46 0.30 6.37 -1.62
CA PHE A 46 -0.19 6.64 -2.97
C PHE A 46 -1.19 7.80 -2.99
N LYS A 47 -2.17 7.82 -2.08
CA LYS A 47 -3.15 8.92 -1.99
C LYS A 47 -2.48 10.27 -1.74
N THR A 48 -1.48 10.29 -0.84
CA THR A 48 -0.68 11.49 -0.57
C THR A 48 0.04 11.98 -1.82
N LYS A 49 0.65 11.07 -2.59
CA LYS A 49 1.33 11.41 -3.84
C LYS A 49 0.39 11.89 -4.95
N VAL A 50 -0.82 11.34 -5.05
CA VAL A 50 -1.83 11.80 -6.01
C VAL A 50 -2.28 13.22 -5.70
N ALA A 51 -2.36 13.59 -4.42
CA ALA A 51 -2.74 14.92 -4.00
C ALA A 51 -1.63 15.98 -4.23
N ASP A 52 -0.39 15.57 -4.49
CA ASP A 52 0.74 16.48 -4.73
C ASP A 52 0.74 16.99 -6.18
N PRO A 53 0.52 18.31 -6.43
CA PRO A 53 0.57 18.88 -7.77
C PRO A 53 1.92 18.72 -8.47
N GLY A 54 3.02 18.66 -7.71
CA GLY A 54 4.37 18.46 -8.24
C GLY A 54 4.58 17.10 -8.89
N LEU A 55 3.78 16.10 -8.50
CA LEU A 55 3.88 14.73 -8.99
C LEU A 55 2.88 14.40 -10.12
N ARG A 56 2.07 15.37 -10.58
CA ARG A 56 1.04 15.17 -11.62
C ARG A 56 1.59 14.72 -12.98
N HIS A 57 2.89 14.93 -13.23
CA HIS A 57 3.56 14.48 -14.45
C HIS A 57 3.80 12.95 -14.46
N LEU A 58 3.71 12.29 -13.31
CA LEU A 58 3.87 10.84 -13.18
C LEU A 58 2.56 10.12 -13.50
N THR A 59 2.69 8.90 -14.03
CA THR A 59 1.53 8.04 -14.26
C THR A 59 1.01 7.45 -12.94
N ILE A 60 -0.28 7.11 -12.87
CA ILE A 60 -0.88 6.37 -11.74
C ILE A 60 -0.05 5.14 -11.37
N LEU A 61 0.45 4.40 -12.38
CA LEU A 61 1.23 3.20 -12.14
C LEU A 61 2.63 3.52 -11.58
N ALA A 62 3.28 4.58 -12.07
CA ALA A 62 4.55 5.05 -11.51
C ALA A 62 4.38 5.41 -10.02
N LEU A 63 3.35 6.20 -9.68
CA LEU A 63 3.05 6.54 -8.30
C LEU A 63 2.76 5.32 -7.42
N ALA A 64 2.07 4.31 -7.95
CA ALA A 64 1.85 3.06 -7.23
C ALA A 64 3.16 2.34 -6.92
N TYR A 65 4.08 2.24 -7.88
CA TYR A 65 5.39 1.62 -7.68
C TYR A 65 6.25 2.41 -6.71
N GLU A 66 6.30 3.73 -6.82
CA GLU A 66 7.00 4.55 -5.84
C GLU A 66 6.33 4.57 -4.45
N SER A 67 5.09 4.07 -4.35
CA SER A 67 4.42 3.85 -3.07
C SER A 67 4.71 2.46 -2.49
N GLY A 68 5.56 1.66 -3.16
CA GLY A 68 6.05 0.37 -2.71
C GLY A 68 5.26 -0.84 -3.21
N PHE A 69 4.25 -0.67 -4.07
CA PHE A 69 3.58 -1.84 -4.66
C PHE A 69 4.52 -2.58 -5.59
N ASN A 70 4.53 -3.92 -5.51
CA ASN A 70 5.39 -4.77 -6.34
C ASN A 70 4.77 -5.17 -7.69
N SER A 71 3.48 -4.88 -7.91
CA SER A 71 2.78 -5.20 -9.15
C SER A 71 1.51 -4.37 -9.33
N LYS A 72 1.16 -4.14 -10.60
CA LYS A 72 -0.09 -3.50 -11.01
C LYS A 72 -1.33 -4.26 -10.51
N THR A 73 -1.30 -5.58 -10.52
CA THR A 73 -2.44 -6.42 -10.10
C THR A 73 -2.71 -6.29 -8.61
N VAL A 74 -1.69 -6.39 -7.76
CA VAL A 74 -1.83 -6.20 -6.31
C VAL A 74 -2.34 -4.79 -6.00
N PHE A 75 -1.76 -3.77 -6.63
CA PHE A 75 -2.21 -2.39 -6.49
C PHE A 75 -3.69 -2.22 -6.85
N ASN A 76 -4.11 -2.62 -8.06
CA ASN A 76 -5.49 -2.42 -8.51
C ASN A 76 -6.51 -3.15 -7.64
N THR A 77 -6.23 -4.41 -7.29
CA THR A 77 -7.14 -5.23 -6.46
C THR A 77 -7.25 -4.67 -5.05
N PHE A 78 -6.12 -4.34 -4.42
CA PHE A 78 -6.12 -3.79 -3.07
C PHE A 78 -6.74 -2.38 -3.03
N PHE A 79 -6.41 -1.52 -4.00
CA PHE A 79 -6.98 -0.18 -4.09
C PHE A 79 -8.50 -0.22 -4.19
N LYS A 80 -9.04 -1.07 -5.08
CA LYS A 80 -10.49 -1.22 -5.24
C LYS A 80 -11.14 -1.82 -3.99
N LYS A 81 -10.51 -2.81 -3.35
CA LYS A 81 -10.99 -3.39 -2.07
C LYS A 81 -11.14 -2.32 -1.00
N MET A 82 -10.15 -1.44 -0.86
CA MET A 82 -10.10 -0.46 0.24
C MET A 82 -10.90 0.82 -0.03
N THR A 83 -11.05 1.23 -1.29
CA THR A 83 -11.67 2.52 -1.66
C THR A 83 -13.03 2.38 -2.33
N GLY A 84 -13.40 1.18 -2.79
CA GLY A 84 -14.58 0.94 -3.62
C GLY A 84 -14.45 1.47 -5.06
N LYS A 85 -13.34 2.15 -5.41
CA LYS A 85 -13.14 2.84 -6.69
C LYS A 85 -11.96 2.27 -7.46
N THR A 86 -11.89 2.53 -8.76
CA THR A 86 -10.66 2.25 -9.53
C THR A 86 -9.65 3.38 -9.31
N PRO A 87 -8.33 3.12 -9.43
CA PRO A 87 -7.32 4.16 -9.32
C PRO A 87 -7.55 5.34 -10.26
N LYS A 88 -8.03 5.08 -11.49
CA LYS A 88 -8.35 6.12 -12.48
C LYS A 88 -9.52 7.00 -12.04
N ALA A 89 -10.56 6.40 -11.47
CA ALA A 89 -11.71 7.16 -10.95
C ALA A 89 -11.28 8.06 -9.77
N TYR A 90 -10.47 7.52 -8.87
CA TYR A 90 -9.92 8.28 -7.74
C TYR A 90 -9.02 9.43 -8.19
N TRP A 91 -8.13 9.18 -9.18
CA TRP A 91 -7.29 10.23 -9.76
C TRP A 91 -8.12 11.41 -10.28
N LYS A 92 -9.17 11.12 -11.05
CA LYS A 92 -10.06 12.14 -11.61
C LYS A 92 -10.67 13.02 -10.52
N GLU A 93 -11.13 12.39 -9.43
CA GLU A 93 -11.75 13.07 -8.29
C GLU A 93 -10.79 14.00 -7.54
N VAL A 94 -9.50 13.63 -7.44
CA VAL A 94 -8.49 14.40 -6.69
C VAL A 94 -7.81 15.47 -7.55
N VAL A 95 -7.64 15.21 -8.85
CA VAL A 95 -6.85 16.07 -9.75
C VAL A 95 -7.72 17.01 -10.59
N ASP A 96 -8.88 16.55 -11.03
CA ASP A 96 -9.82 17.35 -11.85
C ASP A 96 -10.92 17.99 -10.99
N GLY A 97 -11.03 17.59 -9.73
CA GLY A 97 -12.00 18.10 -8.75
C GLY A 97 -11.55 19.35 -8.01
#